data_AF-A0AAD6M352-F1
#
_entry.id   AF-A0AAD6M352-F1
#
_cell.length_a   1.000
_cell.length_b   1.000
_cell.length_c   1.000
_cell.angle_alpha   90.00
_cell.angle_beta   90.00
_cell.angle_gamma   90.00
#
_symmetry.space_group_name_H-M   'P 1'
#
loop_
_entity.id
_entity.type
_entity.pdbx_description
1 polymer ?
#
loop_
_entity_poly.entity_id
_entity_poly.type
_entity_poly.pdbx_seq_one_letter_code
_entity_poly.pdbx_strand_id
1 'polypeptide(L)'
;MDDVLDEWSTAILRWKMEEAEENTRSRQKMRCSFLKSPCSCLNQVVRRRDIALDVNALGGATVKTSIERVRHLSMMLSEETFFPKSIHKAKGLRSLLIHTRDPSLGAALPDLFKQLTCIRSLNLSESSIKEIPNQVGKLIHLRHLNLASCFQLESLPETMCDLCNLQSLDVAWCRSLKELPKAIGKLIKLRHIRIYGSGVAFIPKGIERITCLRTLDVFTVCCSGENESKAANLRELKNLNHIGGSLEIRNLGGGKEDASDAAEAQLKNKKCLLRLGLRFDREKTELQANEGSLIEALRPPSDLENLTINGYGGLHLPNWMMTLTRLQVLTLGYCTELVVFPPLGRLPNLERLVLTGLKVRRLDAGFLGIEKDENASIIEGEIARVTAFPKLKTLWILNLEEVEEWDGIERRVGEEDANTTSIISIMPQLQYLGIRNCPLLRSLPDHVLAAPLPSLRISGCPNLRKRYGKEVEMGEDWQKISHIPKIDVDDT
;
A
#
# COMPACT_ATOMS: atom_id res chain seq x y z
N MET A 1 24.86 -9.97 -22.68
CA MET A 1 23.41 -9.71 -22.80
C MET A 1 22.72 -10.75 -21.95
N ASP A 2 21.77 -10.30 -21.11
CA ASP A 2 20.63 -11.07 -20.54
C ASP A 2 20.62 -11.71 -19.14
N ASP A 3 21.73 -11.88 -18.40
CA ASP A 3 21.63 -12.57 -17.08
C ASP A 3 21.11 -11.73 -15.88
N VAL A 4 20.79 -10.43 -16.07
CA VAL A 4 20.22 -9.54 -15.01
C VAL A 4 18.73 -9.25 -15.23
N LEU A 5 18.13 -9.87 -16.26
CA LEU A 5 16.68 -10.03 -16.34
C LEU A 5 16.12 -10.79 -15.12
N ASP A 6 16.96 -11.50 -14.35
CA ASP A 6 16.50 -12.41 -13.29
C ASP A 6 16.40 -11.80 -11.88
N GLU A 7 16.93 -10.59 -11.64
CA GLU A 7 16.56 -9.79 -10.45
C GLU A 7 15.14 -9.22 -10.56
N TRP A 8 14.56 -9.18 -11.77
CA TRP A 8 13.14 -8.85 -11.96
C TRP A 8 12.21 -10.00 -11.53
N SER A 9 12.67 -11.25 -11.57
CA SER A 9 11.91 -12.45 -11.19
C SER A 9 11.68 -12.54 -9.67
N THR A 10 12.65 -12.10 -8.87
CA THR A 10 12.58 -12.12 -7.39
C THR A 10 11.72 -10.99 -6.82
N ALA A 11 11.60 -9.89 -7.55
CA ALA A 11 10.67 -8.80 -7.24
C ALA A 11 9.21 -9.17 -7.55
N ILE A 12 8.95 -10.00 -8.57
CA ILE A 12 7.60 -10.50 -8.91
C ILE A 12 7.13 -11.61 -7.95
N LEU A 13 8.03 -12.43 -7.39
CA LEU A 13 7.67 -13.47 -6.40
C LEU A 13 7.45 -12.91 -4.97
N ARG A 14 8.19 -11.87 -4.55
CA ARG A 14 7.91 -11.17 -3.28
C ARG A 14 6.55 -10.46 -3.31
N TRP A 15 6.19 -9.94 -4.49
CA TRP A 15 4.88 -9.35 -4.79
C TRP A 15 3.73 -10.37 -4.74
N LYS A 16 3.97 -11.66 -5.06
CA LYS A 16 2.95 -12.74 -4.96
C LYS A 16 2.82 -13.38 -3.58
N MET A 17 3.82 -13.26 -2.71
CA MET A 17 3.80 -13.89 -1.38
C MET A 17 3.17 -12.99 -0.31
N GLU A 18 3.38 -11.67 -0.34
CA GLU A 18 2.68 -10.74 0.57
C GLU A 18 1.17 -10.66 0.25
N GLU A 19 0.78 -10.83 -1.02
CA GLU A 19 -0.62 -10.86 -1.47
C GLU A 19 -1.36 -12.17 -1.11
N ALA A 20 -0.64 -13.25 -0.77
CA ALA A 20 -1.19 -14.55 -0.34
C ALA A 20 -1.24 -14.70 1.20
N GLU A 21 -0.34 -14.07 1.95
CA GLU A 21 -0.30 -14.15 3.43
C GLU A 21 -1.32 -13.24 4.12
N GLU A 22 -1.72 -12.12 3.50
CA GLU A 22 -2.74 -11.22 4.07
C GLU A 22 -4.18 -11.69 3.76
N ASN A 23 -4.37 -12.47 2.69
CA ASN A 23 -5.67 -13.03 2.30
C ASN A 23 -6.09 -14.30 3.07
N THR A 24 -5.23 -14.86 3.93
CA THR A 24 -5.53 -16.11 4.68
C THR A 24 -5.58 -15.96 6.20
N ARG A 25 -5.23 -14.79 6.76
CA ARG A 25 -5.16 -14.58 8.22
C ARG A 25 -6.48 -14.29 8.95
N SER A 26 -7.62 -14.50 8.31
CA SER A 26 -8.91 -14.52 9.01
C SER A 26 -9.74 -15.76 8.66
N ARG A 27 -9.48 -16.88 9.35
CA ARG A 27 -10.50 -17.83 9.86
C ARG A 27 -9.89 -18.92 10.77
N GLN A 28 -10.12 -18.74 12.08
CA GLN A 28 -10.35 -19.73 13.17
C GLN A 28 -9.32 -20.84 13.50
N LYS A 29 -8.76 -20.70 14.72
CA LYS A 29 -8.39 -21.70 15.76
C LYS A 29 -8.38 -23.20 15.40
N MET A 30 -7.23 -23.89 15.56
CA MET A 30 -6.90 -24.86 16.65
C MET A 30 -5.76 -25.83 16.31
N ARG A 31 -4.96 -26.12 17.36
CA ARG A 31 -4.08 -27.28 17.63
C ARG A 31 -2.75 -27.44 16.89
N CYS A 32 -1.68 -27.29 17.67
CA CYS A 32 -0.37 -27.89 17.44
C CYS A 32 -0.45 -29.41 17.23
N SER A 33 0.29 -29.91 16.24
CA SER A 33 1.02 -31.16 16.33
C SER A 33 2.13 -31.20 15.28
N PHE A 34 3.34 -31.52 15.73
CA PHE A 34 4.51 -31.83 14.93
C PHE A 34 4.20 -32.92 13.88
N LEU A 35 4.65 -32.75 12.63
CA LEU A 35 5.26 -33.78 11.76
C LEU A 35 5.62 -33.25 10.35
N LYS A 36 6.93 -33.22 10.09
CA LYS A 36 7.70 -33.44 8.83
C LYS A 36 7.11 -33.07 7.44
N SER A 37 7.78 -32.07 6.82
CA SER A 37 8.21 -31.93 5.39
C SER A 37 7.17 -31.57 4.30
N PRO A 38 7.56 -31.09 3.09
CA PRO A 38 8.76 -30.36 2.63
C PRO A 38 8.43 -29.08 1.80
N CYS A 39 9.22 -28.00 1.87
CA CYS A 39 9.15 -26.91 0.89
C CYS A 39 10.55 -26.58 0.35
N SER A 40 10.77 -26.96 -0.91
CA SER A 40 12.04 -26.94 -1.64
C SER A 40 11.96 -26.00 -2.84
N CYS A 41 12.00 -24.68 -2.61
CA CYS A 41 12.03 -23.68 -3.69
C CYS A 41 13.17 -22.65 -3.57
N LEU A 42 14.11 -22.83 -2.63
CA LEU A 42 15.43 -22.17 -2.62
C LEU A 42 16.56 -23.09 -3.12
N ASN A 43 16.22 -24.30 -3.58
CA ASN A 43 17.20 -25.29 -4.01
C ASN A 43 17.36 -25.28 -5.53
N GLN A 44 17.93 -24.20 -6.07
CA GLN A 44 18.70 -24.31 -7.31
C GLN A 44 19.83 -23.28 -7.39
N VAL A 45 20.55 -23.09 -6.28
CA VAL A 45 21.99 -22.95 -6.41
C VAL A 45 22.52 -24.37 -6.29
N VAL A 46 23.22 -24.87 -7.31
CA VAL A 46 24.08 -26.05 -7.17
C VAL A 46 25.00 -25.75 -5.97
N ARG A 47 24.65 -26.26 -4.78
CA ARG A 47 25.43 -26.10 -3.55
C ARG A 47 26.70 -26.96 -3.72
N ARG A 48 27.63 -26.50 -4.56
CA ARG A 48 29.03 -26.86 -4.32
C ARG A 48 29.34 -26.29 -2.94
N ARG A 49 29.73 -27.15 -2.00
CA ARG A 49 30.16 -26.76 -0.62
C ARG A 49 31.23 -25.66 -0.66
N ASP A 50 31.93 -25.55 -1.80
CA ASP A 50 32.95 -24.54 -2.10
C ASP A 50 32.37 -23.12 -2.37
N ILE A 51 31.08 -22.98 -2.68
CA ILE A 51 30.46 -21.74 -3.17
C ILE A 51 29.42 -21.19 -2.20
N ALA A 52 28.63 -22.06 -1.55
CA ALA A 52 27.57 -21.67 -0.62
C ALA A 52 27.56 -22.54 0.66
N LEU A 53 27.49 -21.90 1.84
CA LEU A 53 27.50 -22.56 3.15
C LEU A 53 26.29 -22.13 3.99
N ASP A 54 25.68 -23.10 4.67
CA ASP A 54 24.52 -22.96 5.57
C ASP A 54 24.95 -23.48 6.94
N VAL A 55 25.06 -22.58 7.91
CA VAL A 55 25.72 -22.87 9.21
C VAL A 55 24.82 -23.69 10.14
N ASN A 56 23.52 -23.80 9.84
CA ASN A 56 22.58 -24.62 10.62
C ASN A 56 22.86 -26.14 10.56
N ALA A 57 23.73 -26.58 9.64
CA ALA A 57 23.92 -27.99 9.31
C ALA A 57 25.28 -28.60 9.73
N LEU A 58 26.20 -27.85 10.36
CA LEU A 58 27.58 -28.31 10.55
C LEU A 58 28.11 -28.13 11.98
N GLY A 59 28.31 -29.26 12.66
CA GLY A 59 29.04 -29.36 13.92
C GLY A 59 30.46 -28.78 13.82
N GLY A 60 30.87 -28.05 14.86
CA GLY A 60 31.94 -27.03 14.86
C GLY A 60 33.38 -27.44 14.52
N ALA A 61 33.66 -28.66 14.04
CA ALA A 61 35.02 -29.12 13.77
C ALA A 61 35.48 -28.97 12.30
N THR A 62 34.58 -28.95 11.31
CA THR A 62 34.94 -28.96 9.87
C THR A 62 35.02 -27.57 9.20
N VAL A 63 34.85 -26.50 9.98
CA VAL A 63 34.57 -25.13 9.50
C VAL A 63 35.83 -24.34 9.07
N LYS A 64 37.04 -24.73 9.50
CA LYS A 64 38.23 -23.86 9.40
C LYS A 64 38.85 -23.72 7.99
N THR A 65 38.75 -24.72 7.13
CA THR A 65 39.46 -24.74 5.82
C THR A 65 38.57 -24.40 4.62
N SER A 66 37.24 -24.46 4.76
CA SER A 66 36.31 -24.26 3.64
C SER A 66 35.82 -22.81 3.50
N ILE A 67 35.88 -22.00 4.58
CA ILE A 67 35.32 -20.64 4.63
C ILE A 67 36.00 -19.65 3.67
N GLU A 68 37.30 -19.82 3.39
CA GLU A 68 38.07 -18.87 2.56
C GLU A 68 37.61 -18.83 1.09
N ARG A 69 37.01 -19.93 0.58
CA ARG A 69 36.50 -20.02 -0.80
C ARG A 69 35.02 -19.64 -0.94
N VAL A 70 34.31 -19.47 0.18
CA VAL A 70 32.87 -19.21 0.20
C VAL A 70 32.55 -17.84 -0.38
N ARG A 71 31.58 -17.83 -1.30
CA ARG A 71 31.08 -16.61 -1.92
C ARG A 71 29.69 -16.23 -1.43
N HIS A 72 28.91 -17.19 -0.97
CA HIS A 72 27.56 -16.96 -0.45
C HIS A 72 27.40 -17.65 0.89
N LEU A 73 27.00 -16.91 1.91
CA LEU A 73 26.84 -17.44 3.26
C LEU A 73 25.44 -17.09 3.75
N SER A 74 24.74 -18.11 4.26
CA SER A 74 23.48 -17.94 4.97
C SER A 74 23.61 -18.50 6.37
N MET A 75 23.18 -17.71 7.35
CA MET A 75 23.26 -18.03 8.76
C MET A 75 21.92 -17.74 9.40
N MET A 76 21.36 -18.73 10.09
CA MET A 76 20.38 -18.47 11.14
C MET A 76 21.08 -18.68 12.47
N LEU A 77 21.10 -17.65 13.29
CA LEU A 77 21.68 -17.73 14.64
C LEU A 77 20.51 -17.70 15.61
N SER A 78 20.43 -18.74 16.46
CA SER A 78 19.52 -18.76 17.60
C SER A 78 20.03 -17.83 18.71
N GLU A 79 19.14 -17.45 19.64
CA GLU A 79 19.35 -16.42 20.67
C GLU A 79 20.53 -16.68 21.63
N GLU A 80 21.23 -17.82 21.53
CA GLU A 80 22.33 -18.23 22.40
C GLU A 80 23.67 -18.47 21.67
N THR A 81 23.71 -18.31 20.34
CA THR A 81 24.92 -18.60 19.56
C THR A 81 25.68 -17.31 19.20
N PHE A 82 26.83 -17.11 19.82
CA PHE A 82 27.76 -16.02 19.48
C PHE A 82 28.09 -15.98 17.99
N PHE A 83 28.12 -14.77 17.44
CA PHE A 83 28.53 -14.56 16.05
C PHE A 83 29.95 -15.14 15.80
N PRO A 84 30.12 -16.09 14.88
CA PRO A 84 31.37 -16.82 14.75
C PRO A 84 32.46 -15.92 14.16
N LYS A 85 33.47 -15.62 14.98
CA LYS A 85 34.71 -14.91 14.58
C LYS A 85 35.43 -15.58 13.39
N SER A 86 35.10 -16.82 13.03
CA SER A 86 35.65 -17.51 11.86
C SER A 86 35.26 -16.89 10.52
N ILE A 87 34.13 -16.16 10.44
CA ILE A 87 33.65 -15.52 9.19
C ILE A 87 34.62 -14.46 8.66
N HIS A 88 35.43 -13.89 9.55
CA HIS A 88 36.50 -12.94 9.25
C HIS A 88 37.50 -13.43 8.21
N LYS A 89 37.63 -14.76 8.04
CA LYS A 89 38.50 -15.37 7.04
C LYS A 89 37.89 -15.42 5.63
N ALA A 90 36.58 -15.20 5.48
CA ALA A 90 35.85 -15.25 4.21
C ALA A 90 36.03 -13.97 3.37
N LYS A 91 37.27 -13.57 3.08
CA LYS A 91 37.56 -12.30 2.37
C LYS A 91 36.92 -12.23 0.96
N GLY A 92 36.60 -13.37 0.36
CA GLY A 92 35.96 -13.47 -0.96
C GLY A 92 34.42 -13.44 -0.96
N LEU A 93 33.78 -13.20 0.19
CA LEU A 93 32.32 -13.27 0.32
C LEU A 93 31.62 -12.18 -0.49
N ARG A 94 30.59 -12.58 -1.24
CA ARG A 94 29.78 -11.73 -2.13
C ARG A 94 28.34 -11.58 -1.65
N SER A 95 27.78 -12.59 -0.99
CA SER A 95 26.45 -12.50 -0.39
C SER A 95 26.48 -12.98 1.05
N LEU A 96 25.89 -12.21 1.94
CA LEU A 96 25.75 -12.54 3.35
C LEU A 96 24.29 -12.36 3.77
N LEU A 97 23.67 -13.45 4.20
CA LEU A 97 22.32 -13.47 4.74
C LEU A 97 22.40 -13.88 6.21
N ILE A 98 22.03 -12.97 7.11
CA ILE A 98 22.01 -13.22 8.55
C ILE A 98 20.58 -12.97 9.02
N HIS A 99 20.00 -14.01 9.62
CA HIS A 99 18.76 -13.91 10.37
C HIS A 99 19.08 -14.25 11.82
N THR A 100 19.02 -13.24 12.70
CA THR A 100 19.26 -13.42 14.13
C THR A 100 18.46 -12.41 14.93
N ARG A 101 17.88 -12.85 16.04
CA ARG A 101 17.27 -11.94 17.01
C ARG A 101 18.24 -11.49 18.09
N ASP A 102 19.48 -11.99 18.05
CA ASP A 102 20.50 -11.68 19.03
C ASP A 102 21.01 -10.23 18.85
N PRO A 103 20.90 -9.36 19.86
CA PRO A 103 21.44 -8.01 19.83
C PRO A 103 22.98 -7.96 19.72
N SER A 104 23.69 -9.05 20.01
CA SER A 104 25.16 -9.12 19.89
C SER A 104 25.67 -8.89 18.47
N LEU A 105 24.81 -9.07 17.45
CA LEU A 105 25.14 -8.79 16.05
C LEU A 105 25.59 -7.34 15.86
N GLY A 106 24.93 -6.37 16.52
CA GLY A 106 25.28 -4.95 16.41
C GLY A 106 26.75 -4.68 16.75
N ALA A 107 27.27 -5.35 17.80
CA ALA A 107 28.67 -5.23 18.20
C ALA A 107 29.65 -5.90 17.22
N ALA A 108 29.20 -6.90 16.46
CA ALA A 108 30.03 -7.62 15.48
C ALA A 108 30.06 -6.96 14.08
N LEU A 109 29.06 -6.14 13.73
CA LEU A 109 28.96 -5.47 12.43
C LEU A 109 30.18 -4.61 12.06
N PRO A 110 30.79 -3.80 12.97
CA PRO A 110 31.93 -2.95 12.61
C PRO A 110 33.14 -3.77 12.12
N ASP A 111 33.46 -4.85 12.84
CA ASP A 111 34.56 -5.74 12.48
C ASP A 111 34.26 -6.53 11.22
N LEU A 112 33.01 -6.94 11.03
CA LEU A 112 32.55 -7.63 9.84
C LEU A 112 32.67 -6.75 8.58
N PHE A 113 32.17 -5.51 8.62
CA PHE A 113 32.25 -4.59 7.48
C PHE A 113 33.67 -4.13 7.17
N LYS A 114 34.55 -4.08 8.18
CA LYS A 114 35.98 -3.80 7.97
C LYS A 114 36.68 -4.89 7.15
N GLN A 115 36.22 -6.13 7.25
CA GLN A 115 36.92 -7.27 6.66
C GLN A 115 36.25 -7.84 5.40
N LEU A 116 34.93 -7.82 5.31
CA LEU A 116 34.17 -8.38 4.19
C LEU A 116 33.91 -7.34 3.08
N THR A 117 34.97 -6.75 2.54
CA THR A 117 34.87 -5.63 1.58
C THR A 117 34.35 -6.02 0.20
N CYS A 118 34.31 -7.31 -0.14
CA CYS A 118 33.83 -7.83 -1.43
C CYS A 118 32.32 -8.11 -1.50
N ILE A 119 31.56 -7.82 -0.44
CA ILE A 119 30.12 -8.09 -0.39
C ILE A 119 29.38 -7.24 -1.42
N ARG A 120 28.43 -7.88 -2.10
CA ARG A 120 27.50 -7.32 -3.08
C ARG A 120 26.05 -7.37 -2.61
N SER A 121 25.69 -8.33 -1.76
CA SER A 121 24.35 -8.47 -1.20
C SER A 121 24.44 -8.75 0.29
N LEU A 122 23.82 -7.90 1.10
CA LEU A 122 23.78 -8.01 2.55
C LEU A 122 22.31 -8.02 2.99
N ASN A 123 21.90 -9.08 3.68
CA ASN A 123 20.59 -9.18 4.30
C ASN A 123 20.77 -9.36 5.81
N LEU A 124 20.26 -8.39 6.57
CA LEU A 124 20.18 -8.38 8.03
C LEU A 124 18.71 -8.18 8.47
N SER A 125 17.75 -8.58 7.65
CA SER A 125 16.32 -8.45 7.99
C SER A 125 15.97 -9.20 9.27
N GLU A 126 14.96 -8.69 9.98
CA GLU A 126 14.48 -9.21 11.27
C GLU A 126 15.57 -9.25 12.37
N SER A 127 16.61 -8.42 12.22
CA SER A 127 17.70 -8.37 13.20
C SER A 127 17.49 -7.31 14.28
N SER A 128 17.92 -7.62 15.51
CA SER A 128 17.86 -6.72 16.67
C SER A 128 19.02 -5.71 16.68
N ILE A 129 19.22 -5.00 15.57
CA ILE A 129 20.30 -4.01 15.41
C ILE A 129 19.76 -2.61 15.74
N LYS A 130 20.49 -1.87 16.59
CA LYS A 130 20.16 -0.47 16.92
C LYS A 130 20.69 0.54 15.91
N GLU A 131 21.92 0.33 15.43
CA GLU A 131 22.57 1.23 14.48
C GLU A 131 23.42 0.43 13.48
N ILE A 132 23.49 0.93 12.24
CA ILE A 132 24.44 0.41 11.25
C ILE A 132 25.75 1.20 11.41
N PRO A 133 26.90 0.52 11.60
CA PRO A 133 28.15 1.21 11.85
C PRO A 133 28.71 1.91 10.59
N ASN A 134 29.46 3.00 10.79
CA ASN A 134 30.05 3.83 9.73
C ASN A 134 30.97 3.05 8.76
N GLN A 135 31.44 1.87 9.16
CA GLN A 135 32.24 0.98 8.32
C GLN A 135 31.45 0.45 7.12
N VAL A 136 30.12 0.57 7.10
CA VAL A 136 29.28 0.19 5.94
C VAL A 136 29.74 0.89 4.65
N GLY A 137 30.23 2.13 4.74
CA GLY A 137 30.75 2.87 3.57
C GLY A 137 31.97 2.21 2.90
N LYS A 138 32.65 1.26 3.56
CA LYS A 138 33.76 0.49 2.97
C LYS A 138 33.29 -0.60 2.00
N LEU A 139 32.01 -0.95 2.03
CA LEU A 139 31.43 -2.00 1.19
C LEU A 139 31.12 -1.48 -0.23
N ILE A 140 32.11 -0.91 -0.91
CA ILE A 140 31.94 -0.21 -2.20
C ILE A 140 31.34 -1.09 -3.34
N HIS A 141 31.37 -2.41 -3.17
CA HIS A 141 30.77 -3.37 -4.11
C HIS A 141 29.32 -3.73 -3.80
N LEU A 142 28.76 -3.21 -2.70
CA LEU A 142 27.41 -3.50 -2.26
C LEU A 142 26.39 -2.98 -3.28
N ARG A 143 25.46 -3.86 -3.65
CA ARG A 143 24.36 -3.62 -4.59
C ARG A 143 23.00 -3.75 -3.90
N HIS A 144 22.87 -4.64 -2.92
CA HIS A 144 21.62 -4.84 -2.21
C HIS A 144 21.86 -4.84 -0.70
N LEU A 145 21.11 -4.00 0.01
CA LEU A 145 21.08 -3.92 1.45
C LEU A 145 19.64 -4.12 1.93
N ASN A 146 19.40 -5.20 2.66
CA ASN A 146 18.11 -5.50 3.27
C ASN A 146 18.22 -5.42 4.79
N LEU A 147 17.47 -4.49 5.39
CA LEU A 147 17.34 -4.23 6.82
C LEU A 147 15.85 -4.26 7.23
N ALA A 148 14.97 -4.90 6.44
CA ALA A 148 13.54 -4.93 6.73
C ALA A 148 13.25 -5.56 8.10
N SER A 149 12.20 -5.06 8.75
CA SER A 149 11.74 -5.55 10.06
C SER A 149 12.77 -5.45 11.19
N CYS A 150 13.78 -4.58 11.06
CA CYS A 150 14.66 -4.21 12.16
C CYS A 150 13.97 -3.17 13.05
N PHE A 151 13.12 -3.64 13.98
CA PHE A 151 12.27 -2.79 14.80
C PHE A 151 13.04 -1.83 15.73
N GLN A 152 14.29 -2.16 16.09
CA GLN A 152 15.15 -1.38 16.97
C GLN A 152 16.11 -0.44 16.23
N LEU A 153 16.13 -0.45 14.88
CA LEU A 153 17.05 0.37 14.11
C LEU A 153 16.66 1.85 14.23
N GLU A 154 17.51 2.66 14.85
CA GLU A 154 17.22 4.08 15.14
C GLU A 154 17.76 5.02 14.05
N SER A 155 18.92 4.70 13.48
CA SER A 155 19.59 5.56 12.50
C SER A 155 20.41 4.77 11.48
N LEU A 156 20.64 5.42 10.34
CA LEU A 156 21.53 4.95 9.28
C LEU A 156 22.71 5.91 9.13
N PRO A 157 23.94 5.41 8.95
CA PRO A 157 25.13 6.26 8.91
C PRO A 157 25.25 6.99 7.58
N GLU A 158 25.71 8.25 7.61
CA GLU A 158 25.88 9.07 6.39
C GLU A 158 26.89 8.45 5.39
N THR A 159 27.83 7.65 5.89
CA THR A 159 28.79 6.89 5.07
C THR A 159 28.13 5.86 4.14
N MET A 160 26.87 5.48 4.36
CA MET A 160 26.15 4.63 3.41
C MET A 160 25.91 5.31 2.07
N CYS A 161 25.92 6.65 2.03
CA CYS A 161 25.79 7.43 0.81
C CYS A 161 27.02 7.33 -0.11
N ASP A 162 28.13 6.76 0.39
CA ASP A 162 29.35 6.50 -0.40
C ASP A 162 29.25 5.19 -1.22
N LEU A 163 28.18 4.41 -1.02
CA LEU A 163 27.91 3.15 -1.73
C LEU A 163 27.39 3.38 -3.16
N CYS A 164 28.22 3.93 -4.04
CA CYS A 164 27.85 4.33 -5.40
C CYS A 164 27.34 3.19 -6.33
N ASN A 165 27.48 1.93 -5.90
CA ASN A 165 26.99 0.74 -6.61
C ASN A 165 25.67 0.18 -6.05
N LEU A 166 25.10 0.79 -5.00
CA LEU A 166 23.87 0.34 -4.39
C LEU A 166 22.70 0.47 -5.37
N GLN A 167 21.95 -0.61 -5.54
CA GLN A 167 20.80 -0.74 -6.42
C GLN A 167 19.50 -0.95 -5.65
N SER A 168 19.57 -1.55 -4.45
CA SER A 168 18.40 -1.80 -3.61
C SER A 168 18.69 -1.50 -2.15
N LEU A 169 17.84 -0.69 -1.53
CA LEU A 169 17.79 -0.42 -0.11
C LEU A 169 16.41 -0.77 0.42
N ASP A 170 16.34 -1.66 1.40
CA ASP A 170 15.11 -2.04 2.06
C ASP A 170 15.23 -1.81 3.57
N VAL A 171 14.42 -0.89 4.08
CA VAL A 171 14.27 -0.54 5.50
C VAL A 171 12.79 -0.54 5.88
N ALA A 172 11.97 -1.35 5.20
CA ALA A 172 10.56 -1.49 5.50
C ALA A 172 10.36 -2.02 6.93
N TRP A 173 9.29 -1.60 7.59
CA TRP A 173 8.92 -2.00 8.96
C TRP A 173 9.95 -1.65 10.05
N CYS A 174 10.92 -0.78 9.78
CA CYS A 174 11.84 -0.22 10.77
C CYS A 174 11.19 0.92 11.56
N ARG A 175 10.35 0.58 12.54
CA ARG A 175 9.51 1.56 13.28
C ARG A 175 10.31 2.62 14.06
N SER A 176 11.51 2.29 14.52
CA SER A 176 12.37 3.21 15.29
C SER A 176 13.23 4.13 14.40
N LEU A 177 13.29 3.88 13.09
CA LEU A 177 14.17 4.61 12.18
C LEU A 177 13.57 5.98 11.89
N LYS A 178 14.19 7.06 12.40
CA LYS A 178 13.61 8.42 12.31
C LYS A 178 13.91 9.15 11.00
N GLU A 179 15.12 8.96 10.47
CA GLU A 179 15.59 9.69 9.30
C GLU A 179 16.44 8.80 8.37
N LEU A 180 16.38 9.12 7.08
CA LEU A 180 17.33 8.61 6.10
C LEU A 180 18.55 9.55 6.03
N PRO A 181 19.73 9.05 5.61
CA PRO A 181 20.91 9.90 5.54
C PRO A 181 20.78 10.98 4.46
N LYS A 182 21.34 12.15 4.76
CA LYS A 182 21.04 13.40 4.05
C LYS A 182 21.50 13.39 2.60
N ALA A 183 22.59 12.67 2.30
CA ALA A 183 23.16 12.57 0.97
C ALA A 183 22.68 11.33 0.18
N ILE A 184 21.48 10.80 0.44
CA ILE A 184 20.93 9.64 -0.29
C ILE A 184 20.94 9.87 -1.82
N GLY A 185 20.80 11.13 -2.26
CA GLY A 185 20.88 11.54 -3.65
C GLY A 185 22.22 11.24 -4.35
N LYS A 186 23.29 10.90 -3.62
CA LYS A 186 24.56 10.41 -4.20
C LYS A 186 24.44 9.02 -4.81
N LEU A 187 23.45 8.23 -4.39
CA LEU A 187 23.27 6.84 -4.80
C LEU A 187 22.56 6.73 -6.15
N ILE A 188 23.16 7.30 -7.20
CA ILE A 188 22.57 7.44 -8.55
C ILE A 188 22.19 6.11 -9.23
N LYS A 189 22.73 4.97 -8.76
CA LYS A 189 22.43 3.63 -9.29
C LYS A 189 21.27 2.94 -8.55
N LEU A 190 20.68 3.57 -7.53
CA LEU A 190 19.54 3.02 -6.82
C LEU A 190 18.35 2.84 -7.76
N ARG A 191 17.73 1.66 -7.66
CA ARG A 191 16.54 1.26 -8.41
C ARG A 191 15.36 0.98 -7.49
N HIS A 192 15.61 0.51 -6.27
CA HIS A 192 14.55 0.13 -5.35
C HIS A 192 14.84 0.70 -3.97
N ILE A 193 13.91 1.51 -3.45
CA ILE A 193 13.91 1.99 -2.07
C ILE A 193 12.58 1.54 -1.47
N ARG A 194 12.65 0.78 -0.36
CA ARG A 194 11.48 0.40 0.42
C ARG A 194 11.59 0.92 1.85
N ILE A 195 10.66 1.77 2.23
CA ILE A 195 10.58 2.42 3.54
C ILE A 195 9.17 2.29 4.16
N TYR A 196 8.27 1.51 3.55
CA TYR A 196 6.91 1.30 4.06
C TYR A 196 6.91 0.77 5.49
N GLY A 197 6.08 1.35 6.36
CA GLY A 197 5.98 0.96 7.77
C GLY A 197 7.20 1.32 8.62
N SER A 198 8.16 2.08 8.08
CA SER A 198 9.25 2.66 8.86
C SER A 198 8.80 3.94 9.59
N GLY A 199 9.56 4.34 10.62
CA GLY A 199 9.36 5.60 11.34
C GLY A 199 9.91 6.83 10.62
N VAL A 200 10.32 6.70 9.34
CA VAL A 200 11.01 7.78 8.61
C VAL A 200 10.07 8.97 8.43
N ALA A 201 10.45 10.10 9.04
CA ALA A 201 9.61 11.29 9.05
C ALA A 201 9.54 11.98 7.67
N PHE A 202 10.63 12.00 6.91
CA PHE A 202 10.68 12.62 5.59
C PHE A 202 11.79 12.02 4.72
N ILE A 203 11.66 12.17 3.40
CA ILE A 203 12.75 11.86 2.46
C ILE A 203 13.69 13.05 2.40
N PRO A 204 15.02 12.88 2.48
CA PRO A 204 15.98 13.99 2.40
C PRO A 204 16.14 14.52 0.98
N LYS A 205 16.53 15.79 0.85
CA LYS A 205 16.76 16.47 -0.44
C LYS A 205 17.76 15.74 -1.34
N GLY A 206 17.53 15.88 -2.65
CA GLY A 206 18.39 15.33 -3.70
C GLY A 206 17.93 13.97 -4.23
N ILE A 207 16.72 13.52 -3.89
CA ILE A 207 16.15 12.27 -4.43
C ILE A 207 15.93 12.38 -5.94
N GLU A 208 15.73 13.61 -6.46
CA GLU A 208 15.62 13.90 -7.91
C GLU A 208 16.82 13.42 -8.74
N ARG A 209 18.00 13.25 -8.11
CA ARG A 209 19.23 12.80 -8.76
C ARG A 209 19.22 11.30 -9.07
N ILE A 210 18.34 10.53 -8.42
CA ILE A 210 18.24 9.07 -8.57
C ILE A 210 17.29 8.73 -9.73
N THR A 211 17.63 9.17 -10.94
CA THR A 211 16.77 9.02 -12.13
C THR A 211 16.47 7.57 -12.51
N CYS A 212 17.29 6.61 -12.07
CA CYS A 212 17.11 5.18 -12.30
C CYS A 212 16.14 4.50 -11.32
N LEU A 213 15.48 5.24 -10.43
CA LEU A 213 14.58 4.68 -9.44
C LEU A 213 13.33 4.08 -10.10
N ARG A 214 13.07 2.81 -9.79
CA ARG A 214 11.96 2.00 -10.29
C ARG A 214 10.91 1.73 -9.24
N THR A 215 11.29 1.66 -7.97
CA THR A 215 10.36 1.41 -6.87
C THR A 215 10.65 2.37 -5.74
N LEU A 216 9.61 3.10 -5.35
CA LEU A 216 9.54 3.94 -4.16
C LEU A 216 8.15 3.75 -3.57
N ASP A 217 8.08 3.10 -2.42
CA ASP A 217 6.81 2.71 -1.79
C ASP A 217 6.14 3.86 -1.03
N VAL A 218 6.92 4.71 -0.36
CA VAL A 218 6.40 5.87 0.38
C VAL A 218 7.20 7.14 0.05
N PHE A 219 6.51 8.26 -0.09
CA PHE A 219 7.09 9.60 -0.19
C PHE A 219 6.42 10.51 0.85
N THR A 220 7.12 10.78 1.95
CA THR A 220 6.60 11.69 2.99
C THR A 220 7.17 13.08 2.79
N VAL A 221 6.28 14.05 2.55
CA VAL A 221 6.61 15.49 2.52
C VAL A 221 6.78 15.99 3.96
N CYS A 222 7.76 16.85 4.24
CA CYS A 222 7.89 17.44 5.57
C CYS A 222 7.03 18.71 5.67
N CYS A 223 6.10 18.75 6.62
CA CYS A 223 5.30 19.93 6.87
C CYS A 223 6.04 20.91 7.79
N SER A 224 6.35 22.10 7.29
CA SER A 224 6.77 23.34 7.98
C SER A 224 7.68 23.21 9.21
N GLY A 225 8.90 23.77 9.17
CA GLY A 225 9.80 23.91 10.32
C GLY A 225 11.28 23.85 9.93
N GLU A 226 12.19 23.72 10.92
CA GLU A 226 13.65 23.68 10.67
C GLU A 226 14.08 22.58 9.68
N ASN A 227 13.26 21.53 9.52
CA ASN A 227 13.53 20.37 8.65
C ASN A 227 13.06 20.53 7.20
N GLU A 228 12.30 21.59 6.86
CA GLU A 228 11.90 21.91 5.49
C GLU A 228 13.12 22.18 4.58
N SER A 229 14.18 22.73 5.18
CA SER A 229 15.47 22.93 4.50
C SER A 229 16.17 21.61 4.12
N LYS A 230 15.85 20.50 4.80
CA LYS A 230 16.51 19.19 4.65
C LYS A 230 15.65 18.14 3.94
N ALA A 231 14.33 18.31 3.94
CA ALA A 231 13.38 17.39 3.32
C ALA A 231 13.18 17.66 1.82
N ALA A 232 12.94 16.59 1.07
CA ALA A 232 12.60 16.63 -0.34
C ALA A 232 11.19 17.17 -0.52
N ASN A 233 11.05 18.08 -1.49
CA ASN A 233 9.77 18.62 -1.88
C ASN A 233 9.16 17.79 -3.03
N LEU A 234 7.85 17.94 -3.27
CA LEU A 234 7.14 17.20 -4.33
C LEU A 234 7.77 17.41 -5.71
N ARG A 235 8.35 18.59 -5.98
CA ARG A 235 9.06 18.92 -7.22
C ARG A 235 10.19 17.93 -7.55
N GLU A 236 10.81 17.32 -6.54
CA GLU A 236 11.92 16.37 -6.75
C GLU A 236 11.47 15.05 -7.40
N LEU A 237 10.16 14.75 -7.39
CA LEU A 237 9.61 13.61 -8.10
C LEU A 237 9.60 13.80 -9.63
N LYS A 238 9.80 15.02 -10.13
CA LYS A 238 9.71 15.38 -11.57
C LYS A 238 10.53 14.46 -12.47
N ASN A 239 11.77 14.16 -12.06
CA ASN A 239 12.71 13.38 -12.89
C ASN A 239 12.57 11.86 -12.71
N LEU A 240 11.73 11.40 -11.76
CA LEU A 240 11.58 9.99 -11.40
C LEU A 240 10.48 9.31 -12.23
N ASN A 241 10.67 9.27 -13.55
CA ASN A 241 9.66 8.79 -14.51
C ASN A 241 9.57 7.26 -14.58
N HIS A 242 10.59 6.54 -14.10
CA HIS A 242 10.65 5.08 -14.11
C HIS A 242 10.03 4.43 -12.86
N ILE A 243 9.51 5.22 -11.92
CA ILE A 243 8.81 4.70 -10.75
C ILE A 243 7.58 3.93 -11.25
N GLY A 244 7.49 2.67 -10.81
CA GLY A 244 6.34 1.81 -11.05
C GLY A 244 5.93 1.00 -9.83
N GLY A 245 4.83 0.27 -9.99
CA GLY A 245 4.22 -0.48 -8.89
C GLY A 245 3.36 0.42 -8.00
N SER A 246 3.72 0.55 -6.72
CA SER A 246 2.94 1.26 -5.71
C SER A 246 3.72 2.44 -5.13
N LEU A 247 3.09 3.61 -5.07
CA LEU A 247 3.62 4.83 -4.44
C LEU A 247 2.58 5.40 -3.48
N GLU A 248 2.96 5.65 -2.24
CA GLU A 248 2.13 6.32 -1.24
C GLU A 248 2.74 7.68 -0.86
N ILE A 249 2.09 8.77 -1.24
CA ILE A 249 2.49 10.12 -0.86
C ILE A 249 1.79 10.48 0.46
N ARG A 250 2.57 10.85 1.48
CA ARG A 250 2.08 11.19 2.82
C ARG A 250 2.31 12.66 3.15
N ASN A 251 1.52 13.14 4.10
CA ASN A 251 1.65 14.47 4.70
C ASN A 251 1.38 15.59 3.68
N LEU A 252 0.39 15.38 2.80
CA LEU A 252 -0.07 16.39 1.85
C LEU A 252 -0.93 17.44 2.54
N GLY A 253 -0.80 18.71 2.16
CA GLY A 253 -1.67 19.81 2.61
C GLY A 253 -1.12 20.69 3.74
N GLY A 254 0.12 20.49 4.17
CA GLY A 254 0.72 21.24 5.29
C GLY A 254 1.69 22.36 4.91
N GLY A 255 1.96 22.60 3.61
CA GLY A 255 2.90 23.62 3.13
C GLY A 255 2.26 24.75 2.31
N LYS A 256 2.84 25.95 2.38
CA LYS A 256 2.38 27.16 1.67
C LYS A 256 2.56 27.09 0.14
N GLU A 257 3.43 26.19 -0.35
CA GLU A 257 3.82 26.02 -1.77
C GLU A 257 3.52 24.61 -2.34
N ASP A 258 2.73 23.80 -1.65
CA ASP A 258 2.52 22.40 -2.03
C ASP A 258 1.84 22.24 -3.41
N ALA A 259 0.95 23.16 -3.79
CA ALA A 259 0.21 23.08 -5.05
C ALA A 259 1.11 23.30 -6.29
N SER A 260 2.04 24.26 -6.24
CA SER A 260 3.03 24.46 -7.31
C SER A 260 4.00 23.28 -7.37
N ASP A 261 4.49 22.84 -6.21
CA ASP A 261 5.43 21.72 -6.15
C ASP A 261 4.78 20.40 -6.61
N ALA A 262 3.48 20.21 -6.36
CA ALA A 262 2.70 19.09 -6.88
C ALA A 262 2.53 19.13 -8.41
N ALA A 263 2.27 20.30 -8.99
CA ALA A 263 2.20 20.44 -10.44
C ALA A 263 3.55 20.10 -11.10
N GLU A 264 4.65 20.48 -10.44
CA GLU A 264 6.01 20.15 -10.88
C GLU A 264 6.39 18.67 -10.70
N ALA A 265 5.77 17.95 -9.76
CA ALA A 265 5.99 16.52 -9.55
C ALA A 265 5.64 15.66 -10.78
N GLN A 266 4.79 16.18 -11.69
CA GLN A 266 4.40 15.58 -12.96
C GLN A 266 4.03 14.08 -12.84
N LEU A 267 3.17 13.74 -11.87
CA LEU A 267 2.77 12.35 -11.62
C LEU A 267 2.20 11.65 -12.87
N LYS A 268 1.47 12.39 -13.72
CA LYS A 268 0.99 11.93 -15.03
C LYS A 268 2.06 11.33 -15.96
N ASN A 269 3.33 11.71 -15.80
CA ASN A 269 4.43 11.20 -16.62
C ASN A 269 4.95 9.84 -16.14
N LYS A 270 4.56 9.38 -14.95
CA LYS A 270 5.01 8.12 -14.33
C LYS A 270 4.19 6.94 -14.85
N LYS A 271 4.38 6.61 -16.12
CA LYS A 271 3.58 5.61 -16.86
C LYS A 271 3.59 4.19 -16.26
N CYS A 272 4.55 3.87 -15.40
CA CYS A 272 4.67 2.54 -14.80
C CYS A 272 3.93 2.41 -13.45
N LEU A 273 3.29 3.47 -12.97
CA LEU A 273 2.62 3.48 -11.68
C LEU A 273 1.23 2.83 -11.77
N LEU A 274 1.02 1.79 -10.97
CA LEU A 274 -0.23 1.02 -10.92
C LEU A 274 -1.07 1.35 -9.69
N ARG A 275 -0.43 1.67 -8.55
CA ARG A 275 -1.10 2.00 -7.29
C ARG A 275 -0.61 3.34 -6.76
N LEU A 276 -1.54 4.23 -6.41
CA LEU A 276 -1.27 5.53 -5.82
C LEU A 276 -2.07 5.70 -4.53
N GLY A 277 -1.36 5.96 -3.44
CA GLY A 277 -1.94 6.43 -2.19
C GLY A 277 -1.63 7.91 -1.98
N LEU A 278 -2.64 8.71 -1.65
CA LEU A 278 -2.52 10.10 -1.25
C LEU A 278 -3.04 10.21 0.19
N ARG A 279 -2.17 10.54 1.13
CA ARG A 279 -2.52 10.76 2.54
C ARG A 279 -2.26 12.21 2.93
N PHE A 280 -3.33 12.89 3.29
CA PHE A 280 -3.34 14.27 3.76
C PHE A 280 -3.21 14.30 5.29
N ASP A 281 -2.53 15.32 5.79
CA ASP A 281 -2.36 15.53 7.23
C ASP A 281 -3.56 16.28 7.82
N ARG A 282 -4.13 15.73 8.89
CA ARG A 282 -5.37 16.26 9.51
C ARG A 282 -5.12 17.22 10.65
N GLU A 283 -3.89 17.32 11.14
CA GLU A 283 -3.60 18.10 12.35
C GLU A 283 -3.58 19.61 12.10
N LYS A 284 -3.67 20.07 10.84
CA LYS A 284 -3.60 21.50 10.49
C LYS A 284 -4.87 21.97 9.75
N THR A 285 -5.91 22.18 10.54
CA THR A 285 -7.26 22.67 10.17
C THR A 285 -7.33 24.05 9.52
N GLU A 286 -6.21 24.78 9.36
CA GLU A 286 -6.23 26.20 8.95
C GLU A 286 -5.98 26.47 7.45
N LEU A 287 -5.60 25.46 6.65
CA LEU A 287 -5.20 25.63 5.23
C LEU A 287 -6.17 25.01 4.21
N GLN A 288 -7.39 24.69 4.63
CA GLN A 288 -8.42 23.98 3.85
C GLN A 288 -8.78 24.61 2.48
N ALA A 289 -8.47 25.90 2.26
CA ALA A 289 -8.83 26.59 1.02
C ALA A 289 -8.00 26.18 -0.21
N ASN A 290 -6.77 25.66 -0.04
CA ASN A 290 -5.86 25.39 -1.17
C ASN A 290 -5.68 23.90 -1.52
N GLU A 291 -6.30 22.99 -0.75
CA GLU A 291 -6.18 21.54 -0.98
C GLU A 291 -6.86 21.07 -2.27
N GLY A 292 -7.90 21.77 -2.73
CA GLY A 292 -8.54 21.53 -4.03
C GLY A 292 -7.58 21.68 -5.21
N SER A 293 -6.82 22.77 -5.22
CA SER A 293 -5.79 23.01 -6.25
C SER A 293 -4.65 22.00 -6.17
N LEU A 294 -4.29 21.57 -4.96
CA LEU A 294 -3.24 20.57 -4.72
C LEU A 294 -3.62 19.20 -5.29
N ILE A 295 -4.81 18.70 -4.96
CA ILE A 295 -5.25 17.38 -5.43
C ILE A 295 -5.48 17.35 -6.93
N GLU A 296 -5.95 18.46 -7.53
CA GLU A 296 -6.10 18.58 -8.99
C GLU A 296 -4.73 18.59 -9.70
N ALA A 297 -3.70 19.19 -9.09
CA ALA A 297 -2.32 19.16 -9.60
C ALA A 297 -1.67 17.76 -9.53
N LEU A 298 -2.06 16.93 -8.56
CA LEU A 298 -1.58 15.55 -8.36
C LEU A 298 -2.22 14.54 -9.32
N ARG A 299 -2.39 14.91 -10.61
CA ARG A 299 -3.00 14.05 -11.62
C ARG A 299 -2.17 12.78 -11.87
N PRO A 300 -2.69 11.57 -11.59
CA PRO A 300 -2.01 10.30 -11.84
C PRO A 300 -2.00 9.92 -13.33
N PRO A 301 -1.20 8.91 -13.71
CA PRO A 301 -1.29 8.31 -15.04
C PRO A 301 -2.66 7.63 -15.26
N SER A 302 -3.10 7.57 -16.52
CA SER A 302 -4.39 6.95 -16.90
C SER A 302 -4.44 5.44 -16.68
N ASP A 303 -3.29 4.78 -16.59
CA ASP A 303 -3.16 3.34 -16.42
C ASP A 303 -3.25 2.88 -14.95
N LEU A 304 -3.60 3.79 -14.04
CA LEU A 304 -3.70 3.51 -12.62
C LEU A 304 -4.81 2.48 -12.33
N GLU A 305 -4.47 1.43 -11.57
CA GLU A 305 -5.38 0.35 -11.17
C GLU A 305 -5.93 0.60 -9.76
N ASN A 306 -5.13 1.15 -8.85
CA ASN A 306 -5.52 1.35 -7.45
C ASN A 306 -5.29 2.81 -7.01
N LEU A 307 -6.33 3.43 -6.46
CA LEU A 307 -6.28 4.77 -5.89
C LEU A 307 -6.77 4.75 -4.45
N THR A 308 -5.95 5.28 -3.54
CA THR A 308 -6.32 5.50 -2.15
C THR A 308 -6.17 6.98 -1.83
N ILE A 309 -7.22 7.63 -1.35
CA ILE A 309 -7.20 9.00 -0.86
C ILE A 309 -7.62 8.95 0.60
N ASN A 310 -6.80 9.50 1.51
CA ASN A 310 -7.08 9.50 2.94
C ASN A 310 -6.84 10.87 3.56
N GLY A 311 -7.78 11.36 4.37
CA GLY A 311 -7.64 12.57 5.17
C GLY A 311 -7.85 13.87 4.40
N TYR A 312 -8.42 13.80 3.20
CA TYR A 312 -8.62 14.97 2.34
C TYR A 312 -9.64 15.95 2.95
N GLY A 313 -9.23 17.19 3.21
CA GLY A 313 -10.05 18.23 3.84
C GLY A 313 -10.74 19.17 2.84
N GLY A 314 -10.63 18.92 1.54
CA GLY A 314 -11.30 19.73 0.52
C GLY A 314 -12.77 19.35 0.28
N LEU A 315 -13.54 20.33 -0.20
CA LEU A 315 -14.99 20.21 -0.44
C LEU A 315 -15.35 19.32 -1.64
N HIS A 316 -14.44 19.19 -2.61
CA HIS A 316 -14.67 18.49 -3.87
C HIS A 316 -13.53 17.55 -4.21
N LEU A 317 -13.85 16.34 -4.65
CA LEU A 317 -12.88 15.41 -5.20
C LEU A 317 -12.39 15.86 -6.59
N PRO A 318 -11.18 15.46 -7.03
CA PRO A 318 -10.57 15.93 -8.27
C PRO A 318 -11.31 15.46 -9.51
N ASN A 319 -11.36 16.32 -10.54
CA ASN A 319 -12.05 16.04 -11.80
C ASN A 319 -11.37 14.91 -12.59
N TRP A 320 -10.04 14.84 -12.51
CA TRP A 320 -9.27 13.81 -13.23
C TRP A 320 -9.61 12.39 -12.78
N MET A 321 -10.21 12.17 -11.60
CA MET A 321 -10.57 10.83 -11.13
C MET A 321 -11.55 10.13 -12.06
N MET A 322 -12.46 10.88 -12.69
CA MET A 322 -13.41 10.34 -13.66
C MET A 322 -12.75 9.95 -14.99
N THR A 323 -11.49 10.33 -15.21
CA THR A 323 -10.73 9.93 -16.41
C THR A 323 -10.02 8.58 -16.25
N LEU A 324 -10.03 8.01 -15.04
CA LEU A 324 -9.32 6.75 -14.70
C LEU A 324 -10.14 5.52 -15.08
N THR A 325 -10.16 5.22 -16.37
CA THR A 325 -10.95 4.12 -16.92
C THR A 325 -10.43 2.73 -16.53
N ARG A 326 -9.16 2.59 -16.13
CA ARG A 326 -8.55 1.31 -15.69
C ARG A 326 -8.62 1.08 -14.19
N LEU A 327 -9.22 2.00 -13.43
CA LEU A 327 -9.27 1.92 -11.98
C LEU A 327 -10.11 0.72 -11.53
N GLN A 328 -9.48 -0.20 -10.80
CA GLN A 328 -10.09 -1.41 -10.23
C GLN A 328 -10.41 -1.23 -8.75
N VAL A 329 -9.56 -0.52 -8.00
CA VAL A 329 -9.71 -0.34 -6.56
C VAL A 329 -9.71 1.16 -6.21
N LEU A 330 -10.78 1.62 -5.58
CA LEU A 330 -10.89 2.97 -5.04
C LEU A 330 -11.14 2.91 -3.53
N THR A 331 -10.29 3.57 -2.76
CA THR A 331 -10.43 3.72 -1.31
C THR A 331 -10.47 5.20 -0.95
N LEU A 332 -11.59 5.66 -0.38
CA LEU A 332 -11.76 7.01 0.16
C LEU A 332 -11.88 6.92 1.69
N GLY A 333 -10.90 7.46 2.39
CA GLY A 333 -10.78 7.37 3.84
C GLY A 333 -10.79 8.74 4.51
N TYR A 334 -11.70 8.91 5.45
CA TYR A 334 -11.97 10.09 6.24
C TYR A 334 -11.67 11.45 5.58
N CYS A 335 -12.39 11.70 4.50
CA CYS A 335 -12.56 13.03 3.94
C CYS A 335 -13.74 13.70 4.67
N THR A 336 -13.46 14.58 5.62
CA THR A 336 -14.49 15.10 6.54
C THR A 336 -15.30 16.26 5.97
N GLU A 337 -14.76 17.00 5.00
CA GLU A 337 -15.44 18.20 4.46
C GLU A 337 -16.11 17.92 3.10
N LEU A 338 -16.13 16.67 2.64
CA LEU A 338 -16.71 16.31 1.36
C LEU A 338 -18.23 16.43 1.40
N VAL A 339 -18.79 17.38 0.64
CA VAL A 339 -20.25 17.62 0.57
C VAL A 339 -20.89 16.87 -0.59
N VAL A 340 -20.20 16.74 -1.73
CA VAL A 340 -20.73 16.16 -2.97
C VAL A 340 -19.81 15.07 -3.50
N PHE A 341 -20.35 13.89 -3.80
CA PHE A 341 -19.61 12.84 -4.50
C PHE A 341 -19.55 13.11 -6.00
N PRO A 342 -18.40 12.86 -6.64
CA PRO A 342 -18.37 12.71 -8.08
C PRO A 342 -19.16 11.46 -8.50
N PRO A 343 -19.53 11.34 -9.79
CA PRO A 343 -20.33 10.23 -10.31
C PRO A 343 -19.51 8.93 -10.42
N LEU A 344 -19.11 8.37 -9.28
CA LEU A 344 -18.24 7.20 -9.15
C LEU A 344 -18.83 5.97 -9.86
N GLY A 345 -20.15 5.88 -9.96
CA GLY A 345 -20.83 4.80 -10.70
C GLY A 345 -20.53 4.78 -12.21
N ARG A 346 -20.01 5.86 -12.79
CA ARG A 346 -19.58 5.89 -14.21
C ARG A 346 -18.22 5.22 -14.43
N LEU A 347 -17.51 4.79 -13.38
CA LEU A 347 -16.20 4.12 -13.51
C LEU A 347 -16.38 2.68 -14.06
N PRO A 348 -15.84 2.38 -15.26
CA PRO A 348 -16.22 1.17 -15.99
C PRO A 348 -15.57 -0.12 -15.48
N ASN A 349 -14.43 -0.03 -14.78
CA ASN A 349 -13.65 -1.20 -14.36
C ASN A 349 -13.51 -1.32 -12.84
N LEU A 350 -14.26 -0.54 -12.07
CA LEU A 350 -14.15 -0.55 -10.61
C LEU A 350 -14.68 -1.88 -10.06
N GLU A 351 -13.80 -2.66 -9.42
CA GLU A 351 -14.11 -3.95 -8.81
C GLU A 351 -14.30 -3.84 -7.29
N ARG A 352 -13.54 -2.93 -6.65
CA ARG A 352 -13.58 -2.72 -5.19
C ARG A 352 -13.70 -1.24 -4.87
N LEU A 353 -14.73 -0.90 -4.10
CA LEU A 353 -14.94 0.43 -3.53
C LEU A 353 -14.96 0.35 -2.01
N VAL A 354 -14.13 1.16 -1.36
CA VAL A 354 -14.06 1.27 0.10
C VAL A 354 -14.27 2.74 0.48
N LEU A 355 -15.35 3.01 1.20
CA LEU A 355 -15.67 4.31 1.78
C LEU A 355 -15.51 4.20 3.30
N THR A 356 -14.72 5.07 3.91
CA THR A 356 -14.48 5.03 5.36
C THR A 356 -14.49 6.43 5.96
N GLY A 357 -15.17 6.68 7.07
CA GLY A 357 -15.02 7.91 7.87
C GLY A 357 -15.48 9.21 7.19
N LEU A 358 -16.40 9.16 6.22
CA LEU A 358 -16.88 10.33 5.49
C LEU A 358 -18.06 11.00 6.22
N LYS A 359 -18.11 12.34 6.25
CA LYS A 359 -19.24 13.12 6.80
C LYS A 359 -20.25 13.47 5.70
N VAL A 360 -20.78 12.44 5.05
CA VAL A 360 -21.79 12.60 4.01
C VAL A 360 -23.15 12.27 4.59
N ARG A 361 -24.16 13.10 4.31
CA ARG A 361 -25.53 12.87 4.84
C ARG A 361 -26.30 11.85 4.02
N ARG A 362 -26.06 11.82 2.70
CA ARG A 362 -26.81 11.00 1.74
C ARG A 362 -25.88 10.39 0.68
N LEU A 363 -26.16 9.14 0.32
CA LEU A 363 -25.62 8.49 -0.87
C LEU A 363 -26.72 8.49 -1.93
N ASP A 364 -26.65 9.41 -2.88
CA ASP A 364 -27.73 9.73 -3.83
C ASP A 364 -27.42 9.31 -5.28
N ALA A 365 -28.30 9.71 -6.21
CA ALA A 365 -28.12 9.47 -7.64
C ALA A 365 -26.85 10.12 -8.22
N GLY A 366 -26.34 11.20 -7.59
CA GLY A 366 -25.08 11.85 -7.94
C GLY A 366 -23.89 10.93 -7.71
N PHE A 367 -23.83 10.23 -6.58
CA PHE A 367 -22.83 9.20 -6.31
C PHE A 367 -22.86 8.04 -7.34
N LEU A 368 -24.07 7.63 -7.73
CA LEU A 368 -24.26 6.58 -8.74
C LEU A 368 -23.97 7.07 -10.17
N GLY A 369 -23.93 8.39 -10.39
CA GLY A 369 -23.72 9.00 -11.70
C GLY A 369 -24.89 8.86 -12.66
N ILE A 370 -26.11 8.76 -12.13
CA ILE A 370 -27.37 8.55 -12.86
C ILE A 370 -28.15 9.86 -13.06
N GLU A 371 -27.60 10.99 -12.60
CA GLU A 371 -28.20 12.30 -12.84
C GLU A 371 -28.38 12.53 -14.35
N LYS A 372 -29.57 13.02 -14.74
CA LYS A 372 -29.86 13.42 -16.11
C LYS A 372 -28.90 14.56 -16.44
N ASP A 373 -27.99 14.34 -17.38
CA ASP A 373 -27.27 15.44 -18.00
C ASP A 373 -28.33 16.37 -18.62
N GLU A 374 -28.59 17.55 -18.03
CA GLU A 374 -29.54 18.55 -18.57
C GLU A 374 -29.17 19.00 -20.00
N ASN A 375 -27.93 18.69 -20.43
CA ASN A 375 -27.38 19.01 -21.75
C ASN A 375 -27.22 17.81 -22.69
N ALA A 376 -27.61 16.58 -22.29
CA ALA A 376 -27.71 15.48 -23.24
C ALA A 376 -28.99 15.67 -24.04
N SER A 377 -28.88 16.30 -25.21
CA SER A 377 -29.88 16.22 -26.26
C SER A 377 -30.16 14.75 -26.56
N ILE A 378 -31.22 14.25 -25.94
CA ILE A 378 -31.76 12.91 -26.17
C ILE A 378 -32.13 12.89 -27.65
N ILE A 379 -31.34 12.19 -28.47
CA ILE A 379 -31.82 11.73 -29.77
C ILE A 379 -32.89 10.70 -29.42
N GLU A 380 -34.16 11.06 -29.63
CA GLU A 380 -35.30 10.17 -29.50
C GLU A 380 -35.02 8.86 -30.25
N GLY A 381 -34.82 7.75 -29.54
CA GLY A 381 -34.77 6.42 -30.17
C GLY A 381 -33.85 5.38 -29.53
N GLU A 382 -32.81 5.76 -28.78
CA GLU A 382 -31.96 4.78 -28.08
C GLU A 382 -32.24 4.77 -26.58
N ILE A 383 -32.84 3.67 -26.10
CA ILE A 383 -32.96 3.37 -24.67
C ILE A 383 -31.55 3.12 -24.13
N ALA A 384 -30.85 4.17 -23.70
CA ALA A 384 -29.53 4.05 -23.10
C ALA A 384 -29.67 3.28 -21.78
N ARG A 385 -29.26 2.01 -21.76
CA ARG A 385 -29.13 1.20 -20.55
C ARG A 385 -28.00 1.79 -19.69
N VAL A 386 -28.34 2.73 -18.81
CA VAL A 386 -27.36 3.31 -17.87
C VAL A 386 -27.05 2.25 -16.82
N THR A 387 -25.81 1.76 -16.82
CA THR A 387 -25.32 0.83 -15.81
C THR A 387 -24.39 1.55 -14.86
N ALA A 388 -24.80 1.73 -13.61
CA ALA A 388 -23.93 2.24 -12.56
C ALA A 388 -23.10 1.09 -11.97
N PHE A 389 -21.79 1.29 -11.82
CA PHE A 389 -20.85 0.31 -11.26
C PHE A 389 -20.91 -1.07 -11.96
N PRO A 390 -20.59 -1.16 -13.27
CA PRO A 390 -20.82 -2.36 -14.07
C PRO A 390 -20.02 -3.59 -13.62
N LYS A 391 -18.85 -3.41 -13.00
CA LYS A 391 -17.94 -4.51 -12.58
C LYS A 391 -17.71 -4.58 -11.06
N LEU A 392 -18.47 -3.83 -10.27
CA LEU A 392 -18.23 -3.76 -8.83
C LEU A 392 -18.57 -5.09 -8.16
N LYS A 393 -17.56 -5.72 -7.55
CA LYS A 393 -17.66 -6.99 -6.84
C LYS A 393 -17.77 -6.78 -5.34
N THR A 394 -17.01 -5.83 -4.79
CA THR A 394 -16.95 -5.60 -3.34
C THR A 394 -17.17 -4.14 -3.00
N LEU A 395 -18.17 -3.87 -2.16
CA LEU A 395 -18.45 -2.55 -1.61
C LEU A 395 -18.31 -2.58 -0.08
N TRP A 396 -17.46 -1.70 0.44
CA TRP A 396 -17.28 -1.49 1.88
C TRP A 396 -17.65 -0.08 2.27
N ILE A 397 -18.53 0.03 3.26
CA ILE A 397 -18.96 1.29 3.88
C ILE A 397 -18.63 1.17 5.36
N LEU A 398 -17.68 1.95 5.86
CA LEU A 398 -17.13 1.82 7.20
C LEU A 398 -17.17 3.17 7.94
N ASN A 399 -17.60 3.20 9.19
CA ASN A 399 -17.56 4.39 10.05
C ASN A 399 -18.18 5.65 9.38
N LEU A 400 -19.35 5.51 8.74
CA LEU A 400 -20.07 6.68 8.21
C LEU A 400 -21.09 7.15 9.26
N GLU A 401 -20.68 8.11 10.08
CA GLU A 401 -21.44 8.56 11.24
C GLU A 401 -22.68 9.40 10.88
N GLU A 402 -22.59 10.20 9.80
CA GLU A 402 -23.63 11.15 9.40
C GLU A 402 -24.57 10.65 8.29
N VAL A 403 -24.31 9.47 7.71
CA VAL A 403 -25.15 8.94 6.62
C VAL A 403 -26.51 8.54 7.16
N GLU A 404 -27.54 9.29 6.78
CA GLU A 404 -28.93 9.02 7.15
C GLU A 404 -29.63 8.16 6.09
N GLU A 405 -29.39 8.47 4.81
CA GLU A 405 -30.13 7.91 3.69
C GLU A 405 -29.17 7.38 2.61
N TRP A 406 -29.43 6.16 2.16
CA TRP A 406 -28.86 5.63 0.93
C TRP A 406 -30.04 5.42 -0.01
N ASP A 407 -30.22 6.34 -0.96
CA ASP A 407 -31.31 6.31 -1.92
C ASP A 407 -30.76 6.39 -3.34
N GLY A 408 -31.01 5.36 -4.13
CA GLY A 408 -30.47 5.25 -5.47
C GLY A 408 -31.43 5.65 -6.57
N ILE A 409 -32.75 5.62 -6.32
CA ILE A 409 -33.89 6.03 -7.15
C ILE A 409 -35.12 5.58 -6.34
N GLU A 410 -35.66 6.40 -5.45
CA GLU A 410 -37.03 6.23 -4.99
C GLU A 410 -37.81 7.55 -5.12
N ARG A 411 -38.78 7.51 -6.04
CA ARG A 411 -39.85 8.49 -6.30
C ARG A 411 -39.50 9.73 -7.15
N ARG A 412 -39.78 9.61 -8.45
CA ARG A 412 -40.87 10.43 -9.01
C ARG A 412 -42.11 9.55 -9.10
N VAL A 413 -42.84 9.42 -7.98
CA VAL A 413 -44.25 9.03 -8.03
C VAL A 413 -44.99 10.26 -8.52
N GLY A 414 -45.48 10.17 -9.75
CA GLY A 414 -46.23 11.23 -10.42
C GLY A 414 -45.88 11.30 -11.90
N GLU A 415 -46.13 10.23 -12.64
CA GLU A 415 -46.77 10.27 -13.96
C GLU A 415 -46.89 8.86 -14.51
N GLU A 416 -48.11 8.53 -14.88
CA GLU A 416 -48.55 7.30 -15.50
C GLU A 416 -47.89 7.17 -16.86
N ASP A 417 -46.80 6.42 -16.97
CA ASP A 417 -46.35 5.87 -18.25
C ASP A 417 -45.65 4.54 -18.02
N ALA A 418 -46.42 3.47 -18.18
CA ALA A 418 -46.02 2.07 -17.98
C ALA A 418 -44.99 1.55 -19.01
N ASN A 419 -44.33 2.41 -19.79
CA ASN A 419 -43.35 2.02 -20.81
C ASN A 419 -42.00 2.74 -20.73
N THR A 420 -41.77 3.55 -19.70
CA THR A 420 -40.50 4.28 -19.52
C THR A 420 -39.87 3.96 -18.17
N THR A 421 -39.91 2.69 -17.75
CA THR A 421 -39.02 2.21 -16.68
C THR A 421 -37.62 2.17 -17.27
N SER A 422 -36.91 3.30 -17.20
CA SER A 422 -35.50 3.39 -17.55
C SER A 422 -34.78 2.17 -16.96
N ILE A 423 -34.24 1.32 -17.83
CA ILE A 423 -33.55 0.07 -17.49
C ILE A 423 -32.19 0.46 -16.89
N ILE A 424 -32.22 0.99 -15.67
CA ILE A 424 -31.04 1.39 -14.92
C ILE A 424 -30.59 0.16 -14.16
N SER A 425 -29.40 -0.34 -14.49
CA SER A 425 -28.81 -1.49 -13.80
C SER A 425 -27.76 -0.97 -12.81
N ILE A 426 -28.01 -1.14 -11.52
CA ILE A 426 -27.09 -0.67 -10.48
C ILE A 426 -26.34 -1.87 -9.88
N MET A 427 -25.00 -1.84 -9.94
CA MET A 427 -24.10 -2.84 -9.33
C MET A 427 -24.44 -4.31 -9.69
N PRO A 428 -24.56 -4.68 -10.98
CA PRO A 428 -25.03 -6.01 -11.41
C PRO A 428 -24.11 -7.19 -11.06
N GLN A 429 -22.88 -6.93 -10.60
CA GLN A 429 -21.86 -7.95 -10.29
C GLN A 429 -21.47 -7.98 -8.82
N LEU A 430 -22.28 -7.36 -7.94
CA LEU A 430 -21.96 -7.23 -6.52
C LEU A 430 -21.96 -8.59 -5.82
N GLN A 431 -20.79 -8.98 -5.30
CA GLN A 431 -20.58 -10.25 -4.61
C GLN A 431 -20.56 -10.10 -3.08
N TYR A 432 -20.11 -8.93 -2.62
CA TYR A 432 -19.94 -8.66 -1.20
C TYR A 432 -20.30 -7.22 -0.87
N LEU A 433 -21.19 -7.06 0.11
CA LEU A 433 -21.51 -5.78 0.72
C LEU A 433 -21.17 -5.84 2.21
N GLY A 434 -20.26 -4.97 2.65
CA GLY A 434 -19.90 -4.82 4.06
C GLY A 434 -20.23 -3.41 4.55
N ILE A 435 -21.09 -3.30 5.55
CA ILE A 435 -21.46 -2.04 6.19
C ILE A 435 -21.08 -2.14 7.67
N ARG A 436 -20.22 -1.25 8.14
CA ARG A 436 -19.78 -1.23 9.53
C ARG A 436 -19.89 0.15 10.15
N ASN A 437 -20.34 0.22 11.40
CA ASN A 437 -20.37 1.43 12.21
C ASN A 437 -21.04 2.61 11.49
N CYS A 438 -22.25 2.39 10.99
CA CYS A 438 -23.09 3.41 10.35
C CYS A 438 -24.37 3.59 11.18
N PRO A 439 -24.34 4.42 12.24
CA PRO A 439 -25.41 4.47 13.24
C PRO A 439 -26.70 5.09 12.72
N LEU A 440 -26.63 6.07 11.83
CA LEU A 440 -27.79 6.83 11.34
C LEU A 440 -28.47 6.23 10.12
N LEU A 441 -27.82 5.29 9.42
CA LEU A 441 -28.31 4.74 8.15
C LEU A 441 -29.64 3.98 8.37
N ARG A 442 -30.72 4.50 7.80
CA ARG A 442 -32.09 4.02 8.07
C ARG A 442 -32.47 2.75 7.29
N SER A 443 -32.01 2.62 6.04
CA SER A 443 -32.32 1.49 5.17
C SER A 443 -31.32 1.31 4.05
N LEU A 444 -31.33 0.12 3.45
CA LEU A 444 -30.66 -0.17 2.19
C LEU A 444 -31.64 0.03 1.03
N PRO A 445 -31.17 0.47 -0.14
CA PRO A 445 -32.04 0.62 -1.32
C PRO A 445 -32.63 -0.72 -1.79
N ASP A 446 -33.85 -0.69 -2.32
CA ASP A 446 -34.53 -1.89 -2.84
C ASP A 446 -33.74 -2.58 -3.98
N HIS A 447 -32.96 -1.84 -4.78
CA HIS A 447 -32.11 -2.41 -5.83
C HIS A 447 -30.93 -3.24 -5.30
N VAL A 448 -30.39 -2.89 -4.12
CA VAL A 448 -29.34 -3.69 -3.45
C VAL A 448 -29.98 -4.92 -2.81
N LEU A 449 -31.19 -4.76 -2.26
CA LEU A 449 -31.94 -5.85 -1.64
C LEU A 449 -32.47 -6.86 -2.67
N ALA A 450 -32.76 -6.45 -3.91
CA ALA A 450 -33.24 -7.33 -4.97
C ALA A 450 -32.11 -8.04 -5.75
N ALA A 451 -30.86 -7.64 -5.55
CA ALA A 451 -29.72 -8.20 -6.25
C ALA A 451 -29.30 -9.56 -5.64
N PRO A 452 -28.85 -10.54 -6.46
CA PRO A 452 -28.40 -11.84 -5.97
C PRO A 452 -27.03 -11.73 -5.29
N LEU A 453 -26.99 -11.25 -4.04
CA LEU A 453 -25.76 -11.12 -3.25
C LEU A 453 -25.37 -12.46 -2.60
N PRO A 454 -24.13 -12.95 -2.78
CA PRO A 454 -23.58 -14.09 -2.05
C PRO A 454 -23.33 -13.82 -0.55
N SER A 455 -22.96 -12.59 -0.18
CA SER A 455 -22.52 -12.26 1.17
C SER A 455 -22.86 -10.82 1.56
N LEU A 456 -23.54 -10.67 2.70
CA LEU A 456 -23.88 -9.40 3.33
C LEU A 456 -23.36 -9.38 4.77
N ARG A 457 -22.58 -8.36 5.12
CA ARG A 457 -22.09 -8.14 6.48
C ARG A 457 -22.50 -6.78 6.98
N ILE A 458 -23.23 -6.73 8.09
CA ILE A 458 -23.65 -5.51 8.78
C ILE A 458 -23.12 -5.62 10.22
N SER A 459 -22.37 -4.64 10.70
CA SER A 459 -21.80 -4.69 12.05
C SER A 459 -21.78 -3.31 12.70
N GLY A 460 -22.28 -3.16 13.93
CA GLY A 460 -22.29 -1.85 14.60
C GLY A 460 -23.24 -0.82 13.96
N CYS A 461 -24.35 -1.28 13.35
CA CYS A 461 -25.37 -0.43 12.72
C CYS A 461 -26.75 -0.64 13.39
N PRO A 462 -27.10 0.11 14.46
CA PRO A 462 -28.32 -0.12 15.24
C PRO A 462 -29.63 -0.03 14.42
N ASN A 463 -29.76 0.93 13.50
CA ASN A 463 -30.98 1.10 12.70
C ASN A 463 -31.16 -0.03 11.68
N LEU A 464 -30.09 -0.41 10.96
CA LEU A 464 -30.12 -1.54 10.05
C LEU A 464 -30.36 -2.87 10.80
N ARG A 465 -29.79 -3.05 11.99
CA ARG A 465 -30.05 -4.22 12.81
C ARG A 465 -31.52 -4.34 13.20
N LYS A 466 -32.21 -3.24 13.53
CA LYS A 466 -33.66 -3.30 13.84
C LYS A 466 -34.49 -3.80 12.65
N ARG A 467 -34.13 -3.40 11.41
CA ARG A 467 -34.88 -3.78 10.20
C ARG A 467 -34.50 -5.15 9.63
N TYR A 468 -33.22 -5.53 9.76
CA TYR A 468 -32.62 -6.69 9.10
C TYR A 468 -32.02 -7.70 10.09
N GLY A 469 -32.26 -7.55 11.39
CA GLY A 469 -31.76 -8.45 12.42
C GLY A 469 -32.61 -9.71 12.58
N LYS A 470 -31.96 -10.81 12.93
CA LYS A 470 -32.61 -12.12 13.11
C LYS A 470 -33.06 -12.39 14.55
N GLU A 471 -32.49 -11.70 15.54
CA GLU A 471 -32.40 -12.24 16.91
C GLU A 471 -33.31 -11.62 17.99
N VAL A 472 -34.22 -10.69 17.71
CA VAL A 472 -35.08 -10.15 18.80
C VAL A 472 -36.56 -10.07 18.43
N GLU A 473 -36.87 -9.59 17.24
CA GLU A 473 -38.14 -9.75 16.53
C GLU A 473 -37.71 -9.89 15.07
N MET A 474 -38.34 -10.73 14.24
CA MET A 474 -37.96 -10.77 12.81
C MET A 474 -38.05 -9.34 12.29
N GLY A 475 -36.90 -8.73 11.98
CA GLY A 475 -36.86 -7.34 11.53
C GLY A 475 -37.83 -7.16 10.36
N GLU A 476 -38.49 -6.01 10.31
CA GLU A 476 -39.60 -5.74 9.38
C GLU A 476 -39.29 -6.10 7.92
N ASP A 477 -38.00 -6.05 7.53
CA ASP A 477 -37.51 -6.34 6.17
C ASP A 477 -36.57 -7.55 6.09
N TRP A 478 -36.51 -8.42 7.11
CA TRP A 478 -35.69 -9.64 7.08
C TRP A 478 -35.97 -10.49 5.83
N GLN A 479 -37.24 -10.57 5.42
CA GLN A 479 -37.65 -11.30 4.21
C GLN A 479 -36.93 -10.79 2.95
N LYS A 480 -36.65 -9.48 2.87
CA LYS A 480 -35.95 -8.87 1.73
C LYS A 480 -34.51 -9.35 1.60
N ILE A 481 -33.82 -9.69 2.70
CA ILE A 481 -32.43 -10.17 2.66
C ILE A 481 -32.30 -11.68 2.86
N SER A 482 -33.38 -12.37 3.23
CA SER A 482 -33.38 -13.80 3.59
C SER A 482 -32.89 -14.76 2.50
N HIS A 483 -32.93 -14.33 1.24
CA HIS A 483 -32.44 -15.08 0.08
C HIS A 483 -30.89 -15.07 -0.02
N ILE A 484 -30.20 -14.23 0.76
CA ILE A 484 -28.73 -14.11 0.76
C ILE A 484 -28.10 -15.29 1.53
N PRO A 485 -27.18 -16.07 0.94
CA PRO A 485 -26.64 -17.28 1.57
C PRO A 485 -25.79 -17.05 2.83
N LYS A 486 -25.07 -15.93 2.91
CA LYS A 486 -24.19 -15.58 4.04
C LYS A 486 -24.54 -14.20 4.56
N ILE A 487 -25.27 -14.16 5.66
CA ILE A 487 -25.69 -12.93 6.34
C ILE A 487 -25.04 -12.92 7.72
N ASP A 488 -24.30 -11.87 8.01
CA ASP A 488 -23.67 -11.63 9.31
C ASP A 488 -24.12 -10.24 9.80
N VAL A 489 -24.97 -10.20 10.84
CA VAL A 489 -25.52 -8.97 11.42
C VAL A 489 -25.16 -8.93 12.89
N ASP A 490 -24.06 -8.25 13.21
CA ASP A 490 -23.45 -8.24 14.55
C ASP A 490 -23.51 -6.86 15.23
N ASP A 491 -23.41 -6.85 16.56
CA ASP A 491 -23.41 -5.63 17.39
C ASP A 491 -22.03 -4.93 17.51
N THR A 492 -20.93 -5.54 17.04
CA THR A 492 -19.53 -5.11 17.34
C THR A 492 -18.75 -4.45 16.21
#